data_AF-A0A225NF47-F1
#
_entry.id   AF-A0A225NF47-F1
#
_cell.length_a   1.000
_cell.length_b   1.000
_cell.length_c   1.000
_cell.angle_alpha   90.00
_cell.angle_beta   90.00
_cell.angle_gamma   90.00
#
_symmetry.space_group_name_H-M   'P 1'
#
loop_
_entity.id
_entity.type
_entity.pdbx_description
1 polymer ?
#
loop_
_entity_poly.entity_id
_entity_poly.type
_entity_poly.pdbx_seq_one_letter_code
_entity_poly.pdbx_strand_id
1 'polypeptide(L)'
;MSKFEKMTAEATGLDASVNAVLQALREPETSGLNPAQFQAVFAEVVTAFAKYRESDKEFPAFPDNNNVSATDVAVAATGILDAADVAVFELGMWQTLKQ
;
A
#
# COMPACT_ATOMS: atom_id res chain seq x y z
N MET A 1 -4.21 33.92 -12.63
CA MET A 1 -3.53 32.77 -12.01
C MET A 1 -2.61 32.14 -13.05
N SER A 2 -1.31 32.29 -12.86
CA SER A 2 -0.26 31.67 -13.68
C SER A 2 -0.27 30.14 -13.54
N LYS A 3 0.24 29.42 -14.54
CA LYS A 3 0.33 27.94 -14.54
C LYS A 3 1.06 27.40 -13.30
N PHE A 4 2.08 28.13 -12.84
CA PHE A 4 2.86 27.79 -11.65
C PHE A 4 2.05 27.94 -10.34
N GLU A 5 1.15 28.93 -10.26
CA GLU A 5 0.27 29.13 -9.09
C GLU A 5 -0.79 28.03 -9.00
N LYS A 6 -1.25 27.51 -10.14
CA LYS A 6 -2.19 26.37 -10.15
C LYS A 6 -1.52 25.07 -9.73
N MET A 7 -0.33 24.75 -10.25
CA MET A 7 0.40 23.53 -9.91
C MET A 7 0.79 23.46 -8.43
N THR A 8 1.19 24.60 -7.85
CA THR A 8 1.53 24.68 -6.42
C THR A 8 0.30 24.53 -5.53
N ALA A 9 -0.82 25.16 -5.90
CA ALA A 9 -2.10 25.00 -5.19
C ALA A 9 -2.65 23.56 -5.29
N GLU A 10 -2.55 22.91 -6.46
CA GLU A 10 -2.95 21.52 -6.67
C GLU A 10 -2.10 20.54 -5.86
N ALA A 11 -0.77 20.70 -5.85
CA ALA A 11 0.12 19.89 -5.01
C ALA A 11 -0.20 20.04 -3.52
N THR A 12 -0.45 21.26 -3.06
CA THR A 12 -0.83 21.54 -1.66
C THR A 12 -2.18 20.89 -1.29
N GLY A 13 -3.14 20.89 -2.21
CA GLY A 13 -4.44 20.23 -2.02
C GLY A 13 -4.35 18.71 -1.99
N LEU A 14 -3.47 18.13 -2.81
CA LEU A 14 -3.18 16.71 -2.81
C LEU A 14 -2.54 16.28 -1.48
N ASP A 15 -1.53 17.00 -1.01
CA ASP A 15 -0.85 16.71 0.26
C ASP A 15 -1.84 16.71 1.44
N ALA A 16 -2.74 17.69 1.49
CA ALA A 16 -3.78 17.74 2.51
C ALA A 16 -4.72 16.52 2.44
N SER A 17 -5.11 16.11 1.23
CA SER A 17 -6.00 14.97 1.01
C SER A 17 -5.33 13.64 1.38
N VAL A 18 -4.06 13.45 1.00
CA VAL A 18 -3.27 12.27 1.36
C VAL A 18 -3.12 12.18 2.88
N ASN A 19 -2.81 13.29 3.56
CA ASN A 19 -2.71 13.31 5.02
C ASN A 19 -4.03 12.93 5.70
N ALA A 20 -5.17 13.38 5.16
CA ALA A 20 -6.48 13.01 5.68
C ALA A 20 -6.75 11.50 5.54
N VAL A 21 -6.43 10.90 4.39
CA VAL A 21 -6.57 9.45 4.18
C VAL A 21 -5.64 8.67 5.10
N LEU A 22 -4.37 9.08 5.22
CA LEU A 22 -3.41 8.43 6.11
C LEU A 22 -3.86 8.48 7.57
N GLN A 23 -4.44 9.60 8.01
CA GLN A 23 -5.00 9.70 9.36
C GLN A 23 -6.19 8.75 9.54
N ALA A 24 -7.08 8.65 8.55
CA ALA A 24 -8.22 7.74 8.59
C ALA A 24 -7.80 6.26 8.64
N LEU A 25 -6.69 5.90 7.97
CA LEU A 25 -6.13 4.54 7.95
C LEU A 25 -5.43 4.14 9.26
N ARG A 26 -4.94 5.10 10.06
CA ARG A 26 -4.34 4.82 11.37
C ARG A 26 -5.38 4.45 12.42
N GLU A 27 -6.59 4.97 12.28
CA GLU A 27 -7.70 4.75 13.21
C GLU A 27 -8.98 4.35 12.44
N PRO A 28 -8.99 3.19 11.75
CA PRO A 28 -10.08 2.83 10.85
C PRO A 28 -11.43 2.66 11.56
N GLU A 29 -11.42 2.29 12.86
CA GLU A 29 -12.65 2.10 13.64
C GLU A 29 -13.37 3.42 13.96
N THR A 30 -12.65 4.53 14.02
CA THR A 30 -13.18 5.85 14.43
C THR A 30 -13.18 6.86 13.29
N SER A 31 -12.51 6.57 12.16
CA SER A 31 -12.35 7.50 11.04
C SER A 31 -13.57 7.63 10.13
N GLY A 32 -14.55 6.72 10.26
CA GLY A 32 -15.70 6.65 9.36
C GLY A 32 -15.36 6.11 7.97
N LEU A 33 -14.14 5.61 7.75
CA LEU A 33 -13.74 4.93 6.52
C LEU A 33 -14.54 3.63 6.39
N ASN A 34 -15.37 3.53 5.35
CA ASN A 34 -16.12 2.30 5.13
C ASN A 34 -15.26 1.23 4.41
N PRO A 35 -15.65 -0.06 4.47
CA PRO A 35 -14.86 -1.14 3.87
C PRO A 35 -14.60 -0.98 2.38
N ALA A 36 -15.57 -0.48 1.61
CA ALA A 36 -15.41 -0.30 0.16
C ALA A 36 -14.39 0.79 -0.18
N GLN A 37 -14.35 1.88 0.60
CA GLN A 37 -13.34 2.93 0.45
C GLN A 37 -11.95 2.41 0.77
N PHE A 38 -11.81 1.64 1.87
CA PHE A 38 -10.54 1.00 2.20
C PHE A 38 -10.06 0.07 1.07
N GLN A 39 -10.95 -0.79 0.57
CA GLN A 39 -10.64 -1.71 -0.53
C GLN A 39 -10.21 -0.97 -1.81
N ALA A 40 -10.89 0.12 -2.16
CA ALA A 40 -10.54 0.92 -3.32
C ALA A 40 -9.14 1.57 -3.18
N VAL A 41 -8.86 2.17 -2.03
CA VAL A 41 -7.52 2.74 -1.75
C VAL A 41 -6.46 1.64 -1.82
N PHE A 42 -6.72 0.49 -1.22
CA PHE A 42 -5.77 -0.62 -1.17
C PHE A 42 -5.47 -1.17 -2.58
N ALA A 43 -6.49 -1.36 -3.42
CA ALA A 43 -6.30 -1.82 -4.80
C ALA A 43 -5.41 -0.89 -5.62
N GLU A 44 -5.61 0.42 -5.50
CA GLU A 44 -4.78 1.43 -6.19
C GLU A 44 -3.35 1.46 -5.64
N VAL A 45 -3.17 1.33 -4.33
CA VAL A 45 -1.83 1.25 -3.70
C VAL A 45 -1.05 0.03 -4.20
N VAL A 46 -1.67 -1.15 -4.22
CA VAL A 46 -1.03 -2.38 -4.73
C VAL A 46 -0.64 -2.23 -6.20
N THR A 47 -1.56 -1.69 -7.02
CA THR A 47 -1.32 -1.46 -8.45
C THR A 47 -0.20 -0.45 -8.69
N ALA A 48 -0.19 0.66 -7.95
CA ALA A 48 0.85 1.67 -8.06
C ALA A 48 2.21 1.13 -7.61
N PHE A 49 2.25 0.40 -6.48
CA PHE A 49 3.46 -0.22 -5.97
C PHE A 49 4.08 -1.21 -6.97
N ALA A 50 3.26 -2.04 -7.62
CA ALA A 50 3.71 -2.93 -8.68
C ALA A 50 4.41 -2.15 -9.81
N LYS A 51 3.80 -1.06 -10.29
CA LYS A 51 4.39 -0.19 -11.35
C LYS A 51 5.70 0.46 -10.92
N TYR A 52 5.79 0.92 -9.66
CA TYR A 52 7.05 1.45 -9.13
C TYR A 52 8.12 0.39 -9.12
N ARG A 53 7.81 -0.84 -8.69
CA ARG A 53 8.77 -1.95 -8.65
C ARG A 53 9.16 -2.51 -10.01
N GLU A 54 8.30 -2.42 -11.00
CA GLU A 54 8.65 -2.72 -12.39
C GLU A 54 9.69 -1.73 -12.93
N SER A 55 9.58 -0.46 -12.54
CA SER A 55 10.48 0.61 -12.96
C SER A 55 11.79 0.65 -12.16
N ASP A 56 11.70 0.33 -10.86
CA ASP A 56 12.80 0.33 -9.91
C ASP A 56 12.71 -0.90 -8.99
N LYS A 57 13.59 -1.88 -9.25
CA LYS A 57 13.65 -3.12 -8.48
C LYS A 57 14.15 -2.91 -7.04
N GLU A 58 14.66 -1.75 -6.68
CA GLU A 58 15.10 -1.45 -5.33
C GLU A 58 14.09 -0.58 -4.57
N PHE A 59 12.96 -0.21 -5.20
CA PHE A 59 11.94 0.60 -4.56
C PHE A 59 11.40 -0.10 -3.29
N PRO A 60 11.59 0.49 -2.10
CA PRO A 60 11.22 -0.15 -0.84
C PRO A 60 9.70 -0.11 -0.63
N ALA A 61 9.15 -1.18 -0.05
CA ALA A 61 7.71 -1.25 0.27
C ALA A 61 7.31 -0.29 1.40
N PHE A 62 8.24 0.00 2.31
CA PHE A 62 8.01 0.81 3.50
C PHE A 62 9.13 1.85 3.65
N PRO A 63 8.86 3.02 4.26
CA PRO A 63 9.91 3.96 4.62
C PRO A 63 10.78 3.39 5.75
N ASP A 64 12.01 3.91 5.89
CA ASP A 64 13.00 3.40 6.86
C ASP A 64 12.50 3.37 8.31
N ASN A 65 11.65 4.33 8.70
CA ASN A 65 11.08 4.45 10.04
C ASN A 65 9.59 4.10 10.06
N ASN A 66 9.24 2.89 9.64
CA ASN A 66 7.87 2.38 9.70
C ASN A 66 7.65 1.48 10.92
N ASN A 67 6.38 1.31 11.32
CA ASN A 67 5.98 0.47 12.45
C ASN A 67 5.32 -0.85 12.00
N VAL A 68 5.50 -1.28 10.75
CA VAL A 68 4.88 -2.49 10.22
C VAL A 68 5.64 -3.71 10.73
N SER A 69 4.96 -4.60 11.46
CA SER A 69 5.59 -5.81 11.97
C SER A 69 5.66 -6.92 10.91
N ALA A 70 6.55 -7.90 11.12
CA ALA A 70 6.61 -9.08 10.25
C ALA A 70 5.27 -9.85 10.21
N THR A 71 4.51 -9.84 11.31
CA THR A 71 3.18 -10.43 11.37
C THR A 71 2.19 -9.68 10.50
N ASP A 72 2.18 -8.34 10.54
CA ASP A 72 1.29 -7.53 9.69
C ASP A 72 1.58 -7.79 8.21
N VAL A 73 2.86 -7.88 7.82
CA VAL A 73 3.26 -8.21 6.46
C VAL A 73 2.76 -9.59 6.06
N ALA A 74 2.93 -10.61 6.90
CA ALA A 74 2.49 -11.96 6.60
C ALA A 74 0.96 -12.03 6.41
N VAL A 75 0.21 -11.43 7.32
CA VAL A 75 -1.27 -11.37 7.24
C VAL A 75 -1.72 -10.66 5.98
N ALA A 76 -1.15 -9.49 5.67
CA ALA A 76 -1.51 -8.72 4.48
C ALA A 76 -1.16 -9.47 3.19
N ALA A 77 0.05 -10.04 3.10
CA ALA A 77 0.50 -10.77 1.92
C ALA A 77 -0.35 -12.02 1.68
N THR A 78 -0.63 -12.82 2.71
CA THR A 78 -1.51 -13.99 2.61
C THR A 78 -2.91 -13.59 2.14
N GLY A 79 -3.48 -12.52 2.70
CA GLY A 79 -4.80 -12.02 2.28
C GLY A 79 -4.82 -11.53 0.82
N ILE A 80 -3.77 -10.85 0.36
CA ILE A 80 -3.65 -10.43 -1.05
C ILE A 80 -3.58 -11.64 -1.98
N LEU A 81 -2.75 -12.63 -1.64
CA LEU A 81 -2.56 -13.84 -2.45
C LEU A 81 -3.87 -14.64 -2.56
N ASP A 82 -4.55 -14.85 -1.43
CA ASP A 82 -5.85 -15.52 -1.38
C ASP A 82 -6.90 -14.78 -2.23
N ALA A 83 -6.97 -13.45 -2.12
CA ALA A 83 -7.87 -12.63 -2.93
C ALA A 83 -7.57 -12.66 -4.44
N ALA A 84 -6.33 -12.99 -4.82
CA ALA A 84 -5.91 -13.15 -6.21
C ALA A 84 -6.05 -14.59 -6.73
N ASP A 85 -6.69 -15.49 -5.96
CA ASP A 85 -6.77 -16.94 -6.23
C ASP A 85 -5.37 -17.57 -6.41
N VAL A 86 -4.37 -16.99 -5.77
CA VAL A 86 -3.02 -17.53 -5.71
C VAL A 86 -2.94 -18.37 -4.46
N ALA A 87 -3.02 -19.70 -4.64
CA ALA A 87 -2.76 -20.63 -3.55
C ALA A 87 -1.40 -20.28 -2.92
N VAL A 88 -1.41 -19.98 -1.62
CA VAL A 88 -0.18 -19.79 -0.84
C VAL A 88 0.52 -21.14 -0.84
N PHE A 89 1.44 -21.32 -1.77
CA PHE A 89 2.35 -22.44 -1.76
C PHE A 89 3.14 -22.39 -0.45
N GLU A 90 2.94 -23.43 0.36
CA GLU A 90 3.59 -23.65 1.65
C GLU A 90 5.08 -23.28 1.62
N LEU A 91 5.53 -22.52 2.62
CA LEU A 91 6.94 -22.10 2.79
C LEU A 91 7.95 -23.26 2.73
N GLY A 92 7.50 -24.50 2.90
CA GLY A 92 8.28 -25.72 2.67
C GLY A 92 8.87 -25.84 1.25
N MET A 93 8.24 -25.28 0.22
CA MET A 93 8.75 -25.38 -1.16
C MET A 93 9.99 -24.51 -1.44
N TRP A 94 10.17 -23.41 -0.70
CA TRP A 94 11.38 -22.59 -0.81
C TRP A 94 12.59 -23.25 -0.13
N GLN A 95 12.38 -24.13 0.86
CA GLN A 95 13.46 -24.93 1.44
C GLN A 95 13.93 -26.05 0.52
N THR A 96 13.07 -26.60 -0.33
CA THR A 96 13.45 -27.61 -1.33
C THR A 96 14.19 -27.05 -2.54
N LEU A 97 14.09 -25.75 -2.82
CA LEU A 97 14.85 -25.09 -3.90
C LEU A 97 16.28 -24.71 -3.50
N LYS A 98 16.67 -24.90 -2.23
CA LYS A 98 18.04 -24.71 -1.72
C LYS A 98 18.86 -26.01 -1.65
N GLN A 99 18.44 -27.07 -2.36
CA GLN A 99 19.27 -28.26 -2.58
C GLN A 99 20.00 -28.18 -3.92
#